data_AF-A0A2Z6M1V6-F1
#
_entry.id   AF-A0A2Z6M1V6-F1
#
_cell.length_a   1.000
_cell.length_b   1.000
_cell.length_c   1.000
_cell.angle_alpha   90.00
_cell.angle_beta   90.00
_cell.angle_gamma   90.00
#
_symmetry.space_group_name_H-M   'P 1'
#
loop_
_entity.id
_entity.type
_entity.pdbx_description
1 polymer ?
#
loop_
_entity_poly.entity_id
_entity_poly.type
_entity_poly.pdbx_seq_one_letter_code
_entity_poly.pdbx_strand_id
1 'polypeptide(L)'
;MMNLSSKGKTDHNYKPLDDLTTTLVHQCRRSQTTIQRIVETAEDNEALLFEALNVNDEIQKVLTKYEELKPHPVAPLQPEPAMIPVAVEPDESPRHLDTKEDSLIRKPAGSRP
;
A
#
# COMPACT_ATOMS: atom_id res chain seq x y z
N MET A 1 -26.78 -6.52 -38.86
CA MET A 1 -27.48 -6.71 -37.58
C MET A 1 -26.54 -6.26 -36.46
N MET A 2 -27.12 -5.74 -35.39
CA MET A 2 -26.64 -4.60 -34.60
C MET A 2 -25.53 -4.97 -33.60
N ASN A 3 -24.65 -3.99 -33.33
CA ASN A 3 -23.46 -4.09 -32.50
C ASN A 3 -23.74 -4.46 -31.04
N LEU A 4 -22.88 -5.31 -30.47
CA LEU A 4 -22.73 -5.49 -29.02
C LEU A 4 -22.30 -4.16 -28.39
N SER A 5 -23.07 -3.68 -27.42
CA SER A 5 -22.62 -2.66 -26.48
C SER A 5 -23.30 -2.86 -25.13
N SER A 6 -22.88 -3.88 -24.38
CA SER A 6 -23.06 -3.86 -22.93
C SER A 6 -22.09 -2.82 -22.36
N LYS A 7 -22.58 -1.59 -22.28
CA LYS A 7 -21.93 -0.50 -21.56
C LYS A 7 -21.85 -0.95 -20.10
N GLY A 8 -20.64 -1.26 -19.63
CA GLY A 8 -20.40 -1.47 -18.19
C GLY A 8 -20.92 -0.25 -17.43
N LYS A 9 -21.84 -0.49 -16.49
CA LYS A 9 -22.22 0.52 -15.52
C LYS A 9 -21.00 0.78 -14.65
N THR A 10 -20.32 1.88 -14.91
CA THR A 10 -19.38 2.45 -13.95
C THR A 10 -20.22 3.04 -12.82
N ASP A 11 -20.22 2.37 -11.67
CA ASP A 11 -20.71 2.95 -10.43
C ASP A 11 -19.87 4.19 -10.12
N HIS A 12 -20.30 5.33 -10.63
CA HIS A 12 -19.70 6.63 -10.34
C HIS A 12 -20.11 7.05 -8.93
N ASN A 13 -19.60 6.35 -7.92
CA ASN A 13 -19.48 6.89 -6.57
C ASN A 13 -18.06 7.44 -6.39
N TYR A 14 -17.67 8.33 -7.30
CA TYR A 14 -16.61 9.30 -7.01
C TYR A 14 -17.33 10.51 -6.47
N LYS A 15 -17.42 10.65 -5.14
CA LYS A 15 -17.75 11.93 -4.54
C LYS A 15 -16.52 12.81 -4.76
N PRO A 16 -16.57 13.82 -5.66
CA PRO A 16 -15.44 14.73 -5.81
C PRO A 16 -15.21 15.32 -4.44
N LEU A 17 -13.99 15.19 -3.95
CA LEU A 17 -13.63 15.84 -2.72
C LEU A 17 -13.91 17.33 -2.90
N ASP A 18 -14.64 17.90 -1.96
CA ASP A 18 -15.07 19.30 -2.00
C ASP A 18 -13.85 20.24 -2.17
N ASP A 19 -13.95 21.20 -3.11
CA ASP A 19 -12.84 22.09 -3.48
C ASP A 19 -12.33 22.91 -2.29
N LEU A 20 -13.24 23.28 -1.38
CA LEU A 20 -12.89 23.95 -0.14
C LEU A 20 -12.07 23.01 0.76
N THR A 21 -12.49 21.75 0.92
CA THR A 21 -11.73 20.74 1.68
C THR A 21 -10.33 20.53 1.11
N THR A 22 -10.20 20.42 -0.22
CA THR A 22 -8.90 20.30 -0.90
C THR A 22 -8.01 21.52 -0.63
N THR A 23 -8.60 22.72 -0.69
CA THR A 23 -7.89 23.97 -0.42
C THR A 23 -7.40 24.04 1.02
N LEU A 24 -8.24 23.68 1.99
CA LEU A 24 -7.88 23.68 3.42
C LEU A 24 -6.74 22.69 3.71
N VAL A 25 -6.76 21.50 3.10
CA VAL A 25 -5.66 20.52 3.24
C VAL A 25 -4.35 21.07 2.69
N HIS A 26 -4.39 21.75 1.54
CA HIS A 26 -3.21 22.37 0.98
C HIS A 26 -2.66 23.48 1.90
N GLN A 27 -3.54 24.28 2.51
CA GLN A 27 -3.16 25.27 3.52
C GLN A 27 -2.53 24.63 4.76
N CYS A 28 -3.10 23.54 5.28
CA CYS A 28 -2.52 22.79 6.40
C CYS A 28 -1.09 22.31 6.07
N ARG A 29 -0.86 21.76 4.88
CA ARG A 29 0.48 21.33 4.43
C ARG A 29 1.47 22.49 4.35
N ARG A 30 1.04 23.64 3.81
CA ARG A 30 1.86 24.85 3.77
C ARG A 30 2.18 25.39 5.17
N SER A 31 1.19 25.38 6.07
CA SER A 31 1.38 25.76 7.47
C SER A 31 2.37 24.83 8.17
N GLN A 32 2.32 23.52 7.90
CA GLN A 32 3.27 22.54 8.42
C GLN A 32 4.72 22.90 8.06
N THR A 33 5.00 23.26 6.79
CA THR A 33 6.33 23.72 6.38
C THR A 33 6.78 24.98 7.14
N THR A 34 5.84 25.89 7.42
CA THR A 34 6.14 27.12 8.16
C THR A 34 6.45 26.81 9.62
N ILE A 35 5.67 25.93 10.25
CA ILE A 35 5.89 25.50 11.64
C ILE A 35 7.19 24.72 11.79
N GLN A 36 7.53 23.87 10.83
CA GLN A 36 8.80 23.14 10.82
C GLN A 36 9.99 24.11 10.86
N ARG A 37 9.93 25.18 10.06
CA ARG A 37 10.94 26.24 10.12
C ARG A 37 10.98 26.94 11.47
N ILE A 38 9.82 27.23 12.07
CA ILE A 38 9.76 27.85 13.40
C ILE A 38 10.43 26.93 14.43
N VAL A 39 10.10 25.64 14.44
CA VAL A 39 10.71 24.63 15.32
C VAL A 39 12.23 24.60 15.17
N GLU A 40 12.73 24.62 13.93
CA GLU A 40 14.17 24.62 13.64
C GLU A 40 14.89 25.90 14.10
N THR A 41 14.18 27.04 14.11
CA THR A 41 14.74 28.36 14.47
C THR A 41 14.42 28.83 15.88
N ALA A 42 13.65 28.05 16.66
CA ALA A 42 13.21 28.46 17.99
C ALA A 42 14.36 28.54 19.01
N GLU A 43 15.51 27.93 18.71
CA GLU A 43 16.76 27.92 19.52
C GLU A 43 16.51 27.80 21.03
N ASP A 44 16.49 28.92 21.75
CA ASP A 44 16.35 29.02 23.21
C ASP A 44 14.93 29.40 23.70
N ASN A 45 14.01 29.71 22.78
CA ASN A 45 12.63 30.05 23.09
C ASN A 45 11.78 28.78 23.25
N GLU A 46 11.95 28.09 24.38
CA GLU A 46 11.24 26.85 24.70
C GLU A 46 9.71 27.02 24.67
N ALA A 47 9.19 28.15 25.15
CA ALA A 47 7.75 28.42 25.12
C ALA A 47 7.20 28.41 23.68
N LEU A 48 7.90 29.09 22.77
CA LEU A 48 7.56 29.08 21.34
C LEU A 48 7.69 27.68 20.73
N LEU A 49 8.73 26.91 21.12
CA LEU A 49 8.92 25.55 20.65
C LEU A 49 7.75 24.63 21.08
N PHE A 50 7.33 24.69 22.34
CA PHE A 50 6.19 23.90 22.83
C PHE A 50 4.90 24.25 22.09
N GLU A 51 4.63 25.54 21.87
CA GLU A 51 3.47 25.98 21.10
C GLU A 51 3.55 25.50 19.64
N ALA A 52 4.70 25.63 18.99
CA ALA A 52 4.91 25.21 17.61
C ALA A 52 4.72 23.69 17.45
N LEU A 53 5.23 22.90 18.38
CA LEU A 53 5.03 21.44 18.40
C LEU A 53 3.55 21.08 18.60
N ASN A 54 2.86 21.71 19.54
CA ASN A 54 1.43 21.47 19.76
C ASN A 54 0.59 21.80 18.52
N VAL A 55 0.90 22.90 17.82
CA VAL A 55 0.21 23.23 16.55
C VAL A 55 0.55 22.22 15.45
N ASN A 56 1.79 21.72 15.39
CA ASN A 56 2.18 20.68 14.45
C ASN A 56 1.34 19.40 14.66
N ASP A 57 1.18 18.97 15.90
CA ASP A 57 0.38 17.79 16.25
C ASP A 57 -1.07 17.91 15.79
N GLU A 58 -1.70 19.07 16.02
CA GLU A 58 -3.07 19.31 15.54
C GLU A 58 -3.15 19.34 14.00
N ILE A 59 -2.15 19.88 13.30
CA ILE A 59 -2.10 19.82 11.82
C ILE A 59 -1.94 18.39 11.34
N GLN A 60 -1.03 17.61 11.92
CA GLN A 60 -0.83 16.21 11.57
C GLN A 60 -2.11 15.40 11.76
N LYS A 61 -2.79 15.60 12.88
CA LYS A 61 -4.07 14.96 13.18
C LYS A 61 -5.16 15.28 12.15
N VAL A 62 -5.29 16.55 11.73
CA VAL A 62 -6.23 16.94 10.67
C VAL A 62 -5.87 16.29 9.33
N LEU A 63 -4.59 16.27 8.96
CA LEU A 63 -4.14 15.65 7.72
C LEU A 63 -4.35 14.12 7.73
N THR A 64 -4.08 13.44 8.84
CA THR A 64 -4.36 12.01 9.02
C THR A 64 -5.84 11.71 8.82
N LYS A 65 -6.73 12.47 9.48
CA LYS A 65 -8.18 12.32 9.33
C LYS A 65 -8.64 12.55 7.88
N TYR A 66 -8.02 13.48 7.17
CA TYR A 66 -8.34 13.72 5.78
C TYR A 66 -7.96 12.53 4.87
N GLU A 67 -6.79 11.92 5.08
CA GLU A 67 -6.39 10.74 4.31
C GLU A 67 -7.29 9.52 4.61
N GLU A 68 -7.79 9.37 5.84
CA GLU A 68 -8.79 8.35 6.19
C GLU A 68 -10.13 8.55 5.45
N LEU A 69 -10.55 9.80 5.24
CA LEU A 69 -11.79 10.13 4.54
C LEU A 69 -11.66 10.05 3.01
N LYS A 70 -10.43 10.11 2.50
CA LYS A 70 -10.17 10.07 1.06
C LYS A 70 -10.48 8.65 0.54
N PRO A 71 -11.34 8.52 -0.49
CA PRO A 71 -11.58 7.22 -1.10
C PRO A 71 -10.25 6.68 -1.61
N HIS A 72 -9.83 5.54 -1.08
CA HIS A 72 -8.67 4.83 -1.59
C HIS A 72 -9.00 4.42 -3.03
N PRO A 73 -8.12 4.68 -4.01
CA PRO A 73 -8.28 4.11 -5.33
C PRO A 73 -8.37 2.59 -5.16
N VAL A 74 -9.55 2.02 -5.40
CA VAL A 74 -9.71 0.58 -5.46
C VAL A 74 -8.77 0.14 -6.57
N ALA A 75 -7.69 -0.57 -6.19
CA ALA A 75 -6.77 -1.13 -7.17
C ALA A 75 -7.63 -1.91 -8.19
N PRO A 76 -7.39 -1.76 -9.51
CA PRO A 76 -8.12 -2.53 -10.50
C PRO A 76 -8.04 -4.01 -10.08
N LEU A 77 -9.21 -4.65 -9.88
CA LEU A 77 -9.27 -6.08 -9.66
C LEU A 77 -8.49 -6.72 -10.82
N GLN A 78 -7.33 -7.30 -10.51
CA GLN A 78 -6.56 -8.09 -11.45
C GLN A 78 -7.54 -9.08 -12.10
N PRO A 79 -7.61 -9.17 -13.44
CA PRO A 79 -8.46 -10.16 -14.09
C PRO A 79 -8.11 -11.52 -13.50
N GLU A 80 -9.12 -12.20 -12.92
CA GLU A 80 -8.94 -13.53 -12.35
C GLU A 80 -8.27 -14.41 -13.43
N PRO A 81 -7.15 -15.08 -13.12
CA PRO A 81 -6.38 -15.79 -14.12
C PRO A 81 -7.29 -16.79 -14.83
N ALA A 82 -7.44 -16.64 -16.15
CA ALA A 82 -8.29 -17.50 -16.96
C ALA A 82 -7.84 -18.96 -16.76
N MET A 83 -8.71 -19.77 -16.16
CA MET A 83 -8.49 -21.20 -16.03
C MET A 83 -8.57 -21.82 -17.43
N ILE A 84 -7.42 -22.03 -18.06
CA ILE A 84 -7.31 -22.81 -19.29
C ILE A 84 -7.65 -24.26 -18.91
N PRO A 85 -8.65 -24.91 -19.53
CA PRO A 85 -8.91 -26.33 -19.29
C PRO A 85 -7.68 -27.12 -19.74
N VAL A 86 -7.02 -27.78 -18.80
CA VAL A 86 -5.97 -28.75 -19.09
C VAL A 86 -6.67 -29.93 -19.77
N ALA A 87 -6.41 -30.13 -21.06
CA ALA A 87 -6.78 -31.37 -21.73
C ALA A 87 -6.04 -32.52 -21.06
N VAL A 88 -6.79 -33.46 -20.48
CA VAL A 88 -6.25 -34.69 -19.89
C VAL A 88 -5.83 -35.60 -21.03
N GLU A 89 -4.53 -35.64 -21.32
CA GLU A 89 -3.95 -36.74 -22.08
C GLU A 89 -3.84 -37.98 -21.16
N PRO A 90 -4.31 -39.16 -21.59
CA PRO A 90 -4.30 -40.35 -20.75
C PRO A 90 -2.92 -41.02 -20.65
N ASP A 91 -2.51 -41.22 -19.39
CA ASP A 91 -1.75 -42.32 -18.78
C ASP A 91 -0.88 -43.24 -19.66
N GLU A 92 0.43 -43.21 -19.41
CA GLU A 92 1.26 -44.42 -19.37
C GLU A 92 2.28 -44.35 -18.21
N SER A 93 1.95 -45.08 -17.13
CA SER A 93 2.82 -45.67 -16.07
C SER A 93 4.28 -45.98 -16.49
N PRO A 94 5.30 -46.05 -15.59
CA PRO A 94 5.24 -46.85 -14.35
C PRO A 94 6.10 -46.44 -13.12
N ARG A 95 5.51 -46.69 -11.94
CA ARG A 95 6.07 -47.30 -10.71
C ARG A 95 7.56 -47.06 -10.38
N HIS A 96 7.86 -46.43 -9.24
CA HIS A 96 8.42 -47.13 -8.07
C HIS A 96 8.66 -46.21 -6.85
N LEU A 97 8.11 -46.66 -5.73
CA LEU A 97 8.55 -46.55 -4.34
C LEU A 97 8.69 -45.18 -3.64
N ASP A 98 7.74 -44.96 -2.73
CA ASP A 98 7.95 -44.59 -1.32
C ASP A 98 9.36 -44.99 -0.81
N THR A 99 10.06 -44.24 0.03
CA THR A 99 9.66 -43.94 1.40
C THR A 99 10.66 -42.94 1.99
N LYS A 100 10.16 -42.19 2.95
CA LYS A 100 10.78 -41.24 3.89
C LYS A 100 12.05 -41.77 4.59
N GLU A 101 12.70 -40.82 5.29
CA GLU A 101 13.74 -40.94 6.33
C GLU A 101 15.16 -41.27 5.83
N ASP A 102 16.24 -40.70 6.33
CA ASP A 102 16.50 -40.18 7.66
C ASP A 102 17.56 -39.06 7.65
N SER A 103 17.65 -38.42 8.80
CA SER A 103 18.39 -37.24 9.19
C SER A 103 19.94 -37.41 9.20
N LEU A 104 20.60 -36.28 9.50
CA LEU A 104 21.90 -36.17 10.20
C LEU A 104 23.18 -36.05 9.34
N ILE A 105 23.50 -34.81 9.00
CA ILE A 105 24.76 -34.10 9.35
C ILE A 105 25.99 -34.99 9.60
N ARG A 106 27.04 -34.80 8.79
CA ARG A 106 28.40 -34.39 9.26
C ARG A 106 29.34 -34.16 8.07
N LYS A 107 29.99 -33.00 8.09
CA LYS A 107 30.99 -32.54 7.12
C LYS A 107 32.39 -32.89 7.66
N PRO A 108 33.26 -33.59 6.93
CA PRO A 108 34.69 -33.57 7.23
C PRO A 108 35.43 -32.57 6.33
N ALA A 109 36.36 -31.86 6.93
CA ALA A 109 37.20 -30.83 6.34
C ALA A 109 38.40 -31.42 5.57
N GLY A 110 38.80 -30.70 4.52
CA GLY A 110 40.17 -30.47 4.07
C GLY A 110 41.15 -31.65 4.01
N SER A 111 41.53 -32.04 2.79
CA SER A 111 42.79 -32.72 2.52
C SER A 111 43.74 -31.74 1.82
N ARG A 112 44.92 -31.53 2.39
CA ARG A 112 46.12 -30.98 1.72
C ARG A 112 47.24 -32.03 1.91
N PRO A 113 48.20 -32.12 0.98
CA PRO A 113 49.05 -33.30 0.79
C PRO A 113 50.15 -33.44 1.86
#